data_AF-A0A9W6P1S2-F1
#
_entry.id   AF-A0A9W6P1S2-F1
#
_cell.length_a   1.000
_cell.length_b   1.000
_cell.length_c   1.000
_cell.angle_alpha   90.00
_cell.angle_beta   90.00
_cell.angle_gamma   90.00
#
_symmetry.space_group_name_H-M   'P 1'
#
loop_
_entity.id
_entity.type
_entity.pdbx_description
1 polymer ?
#
loop_
_entity_poly.entity_id
_entity_poly.type
_entity_poly.pdbx_seq_one_letter_code
_entity_poly.pdbx_strand_id
1 'polypeptide(L)' 'MRPRLVAFAAELLGGLARADQRAKGELYLRGLLLDGKRKSMQPMAARLGVDHQQLQQFVTSSTWDYAQVRGRLARWA' A
#
# COMPACT_ATOMS: atom_id res chain seq x y z
N MET A 1 7.98 1.96 -12.72
CA MET A 1 7.11 2.68 -11.75
C MET A 1 7.53 4.14 -11.76
N ARG A 2 6.62 5.12 -11.87
CA ARG A 2 7.01 6.54 -11.84
C ARG A 2 7.80 6.82 -10.56
N PRO A 3 9.03 7.38 -10.60
CA PRO A 3 9.88 7.59 -9.41
C PRO A 3 9.18 8.30 -8.25
N ARG A 4 8.26 9.23 -8.57
CA ARG A 4 7.43 9.95 -7.60
C ARG A 4 6.55 9.04 -6.74
N LEU A 5 6.03 7.94 -7.29
CA LEU A 5 5.21 6.99 -6.54
C LEU A 5 6.04 6.18 -5.54
N VAL A 6 7.25 5.79 -5.93
CA VAL A 6 8.17 5.06 -5.05
C VAL A 6 8.55 5.93 -3.86
N ALA A 7 8.91 7.19 -4.12
CA ALA A 7 9.23 8.16 -3.07
C ALA A 7 8.03 8.40 -2.12
N PHE A 8 6.83 8.59 -2.69
CA PHE A 8 5.60 8.73 -1.91
C PHE A 8 5.33 7.52 -1.00
N ALA A 9 5.40 6.30 -1.55
CA ALA A 9 5.17 5.07 -0.80
C ALA A 9 6.22 4.89 0.31
N ALA A 10 7.50 5.16 0.02
CA ALA A 10 8.58 5.09 1.00
C ALA A 10 8.39 6.09 2.14
N GLU A 11 7.94 7.31 1.86
CA GLU A 11 7.72 8.33 2.87
C GLU A 11 6.51 8.02 3.77
N LEU A 12 5.39 7.64 3.17
CA LEU A 12 4.17 7.29 3.91
C LEU A 12 4.35 6.03 4.76
N LEU A 13 4.94 4.98 4.17
CA LEU A 13 5.06 3.67 4.79
C LEU A 13 6.34 3.51 5.61
N GLY A 14 7.32 4.40 5.46
CA GLY A 14 8.59 4.34 6.18
C GLY A 14 8.45 4.43 7.70
N GLY A 15 7.31 4.84 8.22
CA GLY A 15 7.00 4.85 9.66
C GLY A 15 6.54 3.53 10.24
N LEU A 16 6.12 2.60 9.39
CA LEU A 16 5.66 1.29 9.84
C LEU A 16 6.86 0.52 10.38
N ALA A 17 6.78 0.02 11.61
CA ALA A 17 7.90 -0.66 12.25
C ALA A 17 8.30 -1.95 11.50
N ARG A 18 7.33 -2.69 10.99
CA ARG A 18 7.56 -4.01 10.39
C ARG A 18 7.81 -3.93 8.89
N ALA A 19 8.88 -4.58 8.43
CA ALA A 19 9.25 -4.63 7.02
C ALA A 19 8.16 -5.25 6.13
N ASP A 20 7.47 -6.29 6.62
CA ASP A 20 6.40 -6.95 5.87
C ASP A 20 5.19 -6.04 5.66
N GLN A 21 4.88 -5.17 6.62
CA GLN A 21 3.82 -4.16 6.48
C GLN A 21 4.18 -3.13 5.41
N ARG A 22 5.43 -2.67 5.37
CA ARG A 22 5.91 -1.75 4.33
C ARG A 22 5.81 -2.37 2.94
N ALA A 23 6.26 -3.62 2.79
CA ALA A 23 6.19 -4.34 1.52
C ALA A 23 4.73 -4.54 1.05
N LYS A 24 3.83 -5.00 1.94
CA LYS A 24 2.42 -5.19 1.61
C LYS A 24 1.70 -3.87 1.33
N GLY A 25 2.04 -2.81 2.06
CA GLY A 25 1.53 -1.46 1.80
C GLY A 25 1.95 -0.91 0.44
N GLU A 26 3.19 -1.17 0.03
CA GLU A 26 3.65 -0.82 -1.32
C GLU A 26 2.86 -1.58 -2.39
N LEU A 27 2.66 -2.89 -2.22
CA LEU A 27 1.83 -3.68 -3.14
C LEU A 27 0.41 -3.13 -3.23
N TYR A 28 -0.20 -2.74 -2.11
CA TYR A 28 -1.53 -2.16 -2.09
C TYR A 28 -1.59 -0.83 -2.86
N LEU A 29 -0.63 0.08 -2.61
CA LEU A 29 -0.54 1.36 -3.34
C LEU A 29 -0.32 1.15 -4.85
N ARG A 30 0.55 0.21 -5.22
CA ARG A 30 0.76 -0.16 -6.64
C ARG A 30 -0.53 -0.67 -7.25
N GLY A 31 -1.24 -1.57 -6.57
CA GLY A 31 -2.52 -2.10 -7.02
C GLY A 31 -3.57 -1.03 -7.30
N LEU A 32 -3.62 0.02 -6.46
CA LEU A 32 -4.55 1.14 -6.62
C LEU A 32 -4.25 2.05 -7.82
N LEU A 33 -3.01 2.04 -8.30
CA LEU A 33 -2.50 2.96 -9.33
C LEU A 33 -2.24 2.26 -10.66
N LEU A 34 -2.30 0.93 -10.70
CA LEU A 34 -2.33 0.17 -11.95
C LEU A 34 -3.65 0.43 -12.69
N ASP A 35 -3.58 0.42 -14.02
CA ASP A 35 -4.75 0.64 -14.87
C ASP A 35 -5.83 -0.42 -14.61
N GLY A 36 -7.06 0.05 -14.39
CA GLY A 36 -8.21 -0.82 -14.17
C GLY A 36 -9.41 -0.11 -13.57
N LYS A 37 -10.62 -0.54 -14.00
CA LYS A 37 -11.88 0.03 -13.49
C LYS A 37 -12.18 -0.33 -12.03
N ARG A 38 -11.67 -1.48 -11.55
CA ARG A 38 -11.98 -2.02 -10.21
C ARG A 38 -10.78 -1.90 -9.26
N LYS A 39 -11.01 -1.22 -8.13
CA LYS A 39 -10.07 -1.04 -7.01
C LYS A 39 -10.26 -2.07 -5.88
N SER A 40 -10.94 -3.19 -6.13
CA SER A 40 -11.06 -4.27 -5.14
C SER A 40 -9.78 -5.13 -5.10
N MET A 41 -9.56 -5.81 -3.96
CA MET A 41 -8.32 -6.56 -3.69
C MET A 41 -8.03 -7.64 -4.72
N GLN A 42 -9.03 -8.44 -5.12
CA GLN A 42 -8.86 -9.50 -6.11
C GLN A 42 -8.38 -8.99 -7.49
N PRO A 43 -9.05 -8.02 -8.14
CA PRO A 43 -8.54 -7.43 -9.38
C PRO A 43 -7.15 -6.78 -9.25
N MET A 44 -6.85 -6.13 -8.13
CA MET A 44 -5.51 -5.57 -7.91
C MET A 44 -4.45 -6.65 -7.81
N ALA A 45 -4.72 -7.70 -7.04
CA ALA A 45 -3.83 -8.83 -6.85
C ALA A 45 -3.57 -9.59 -8.16
N ALA A 46 -4.61 -9.78 -8.97
CA ALA A 46 -4.50 -10.38 -10.31
C ALA A 46 -3.55 -9.58 -11.22
N ARG A 47 -3.63 -8.24 -11.21
CA ARG A 47 -2.72 -7.37 -11.99
C ARG A 47 -1.29 -7.38 -11.46
N LEU A 48 -1.13 -7.53 -10.15
CA LEU A 48 0.18 -7.58 -9.48
C LEU A 48 0.83 -8.96 -9.54
N GLY A 49 0.10 -10.01 -9.92
CA GLY A 49 0.58 -11.39 -9.87
C GLY A 49 0.82 -11.90 -8.44
N VAL A 50 0.06 -11.41 -7.46
CA VAL A 50 0.17 -11.79 -6.05
C VAL A 50 -1.12 -12.41 -5.54
N ASP A 51 -1.05 -13.11 -4.40
CA ASP A 51 -2.26 -13.55 -3.70
C ASP A 51 -3.01 -12.35 -3.07
N HIS A 52 -4.29 -12.23 -3.40
CA HIS A 52 -5.20 -11.23 -2.86
C HIS A 52 -5.31 -11.24 -1.34
N GLN A 53 -5.09 -12.40 -0.68
CA GLN A 53 -5.14 -12.48 0.78
C GLN A 53 -4.08 -11.58 1.43
N GLN A 54 -2.93 -11.38 0.77
CA GLN A 54 -1.88 -10.49 1.28
C GLN A 54 -2.36 -9.03 1.35
N LEU A 55 -3.10 -8.57 0.33
CA LEU A 55 -3.69 -7.24 0.29
C LEU A 55 -4.83 -7.11 1.31
N GLN A 56 -5.65 -8.16 1.43
CA GLN A 56 -6.75 -8.20 2.40
C GLN A 56 -6.23 -8.11 3.82
N GLN A 57 -5.35 -9.03 4.22
CA GLN A 57 -4.77 -9.06 5.57
C GLN A 57 -4.04 -7.76 5.90
N PHE A 58 -3.35 -7.15 4.93
CA PHE A 58 -2.71 -5.85 5.15
C PHE A 58 -3.71 -4.76 5.53
N VAL A 59 -4.85 -4.65 4.84
CA VAL A 59 -5.83 -3.60 5.12
C VAL A 59 -6.70 -3.91 6.33
N THR A 60 -7.06 -5.18 6.57
CA THR A 60 -8.06 -5.54 7.57
C THR A 60 -7.50 -6.02 8.90
N SER A 61 -6.31 -6.64 8.89
CA SER A 61 -5.83 -7.45 10.02
C SER A 61 -4.41 -7.10 10.47
N SER A 62 -3.69 -6.31 9.69
CA SER A 62 -2.34 -5.90 10.02
C SER A 62 -2.37 -4.81 11.09
N THR A 63 -1.48 -4.92 12.08
CA THR A 63 -1.43 -4.07 13.27
C THR A 63 -0.70 -2.74 13.04
N TRP A 64 -0.73 -2.19 11.83
CA TRP A 64 -0.07 -0.91 11.55
C TRP A 64 -0.92 0.25 12.06
N ASP A 65 -0.27 1.29 12.57
CA ASP A 65 -0.95 2.48 13.05
C ASP A 65 -1.40 3.36 11.88
N TYR A 66 -2.69 3.35 11.58
CA TYR A 66 -3.26 4.17 10.51
C TYR A 66 -3.21 5.67 10.80
N ALA A 67 -3.20 6.08 12.07
CA ALA A 67 -3.08 7.48 12.44
C ALA A 67 -1.69 8.02 12.09
N GLN A 68 -0.64 7.20 12.30
CA GLN A 68 0.72 7.52 11.88
C GLN A 68 0.80 7.75 10.36
N VAL A 69 0.19 6.87 9.56
CA VAL A 69 0.17 7.01 8.09
C VAL A 69 -0.62 8.25 7.66
N ARG A 70 -1.79 8.51 8.27
CA ARG A 70 -2.59 9.72 8.01
C ARG A 70 -1.85 11.01 8.37
N GLY A 71 -1.13 11.03 9.48
CA GLY A 71 -0.33 12.18 9.91
C GLY A 71 0.88 12.44 9.01
N ARG A 72 1.43 11.41 8.37
CA ARG A 72 2.44 11.58 7.29
C ARG A 72 1.80 12.14 6.03
N LEU A 73 0.65 11.59 5.62
CA LEU A 73 -0.10 12.08 4.46
C LEU A 73 -0.48 13.55 4.58
N ALA A 74 -0.91 14.01 5.75
CA ALA A 74 -1.25 15.41 6.00
C ALA A 74 -0.06 16.38 5.89
N ARG A 75 1.17 15.87 6.02
CA ARG A 75 2.42 16.65 5.91
C ARG A 75 3.07 16.55 4.54
N TRP A 76 2.57 15.67 3.68
CA TRP A 76 3.11 15.44 2.35
C TRP A 76 2.57 16.50 1.37
N ALA A 77 3.41 17.46 0.99
CA ALA A 77 3.13 18.56 0.06
C ALA A 77 4.12 18.54 -1.12
#